data_AF-A0A2A7WMP7-F1
#
_entry.id   AF-A0A2A7WMP7-F1
#
_cell.length_a   1.000
_cell.length_b   1.000
_cell.length_c   1.000
_cell.angle_alpha   90.00
_cell.angle_beta   90.00
_cell.angle_gamma   90.00
#
_symmetry.space_group_name_H-M   'P 1'
#
loop_
_entity.id
_entity.type
_entity.pdbx_description
1 polymer ?
#
loop_
_entity_poly.entity_id
_entity_poly.type
_entity_poly.pdbx_seq_one_letter_code
_entity_poly.pdbx_strand_id
1 'polypeptide(L)' 'MKPLISALYILFGLLMITLTYFENFRGPNYLTNIGWILVVFGIFYPYYGRVVNYFKVEFEDEKNSI' A
#
# COMPACT_ATOMS: atom_id res chain seq x y z
N MET A 1 -4.28 14.65 1.10
CA MET A 1 -5.15 13.45 1.01
C MET A 1 -4.38 12.13 0.88
N LYS A 2 -3.35 12.02 0.03
CA LYS A 2 -2.53 10.80 -0.12
C LYS A 2 -1.97 10.17 1.18
N PRO A 3 -1.42 10.94 2.14
CA PRO A 3 -0.91 10.36 3.39
C PRO A 3 -2.01 9.87 4.34
N LEU A 4 -3.19 10.51 4.33
CA LEU A 4 -4.35 10.10 5.13
C LEU A 4 -4.85 8.72 4.66
N ILE A 5 -4.98 8.54 3.34
CA ILE A 5 -5.42 7.28 2.74
C ILE A 5 -4.40 6.16 3.02
N SER A 6 -3.10 6.45 2.89
CA SER A 6 -2.01 5.54 3.26
C SER A 6 -2.10 5.10 4.74
N ALA A 7 -2.30 6.05 5.65
CA ALA A 7 -2.46 5.74 7.07
C ALA A 7 -3.69 4.86 7.35
N LEU A 8 -4.82 5.10 6.65
CA LEU A 8 -6.01 4.25 6.77
C LEU A 8 -5.74 2.82 6.31
N TYR A 9 -5.07 2.61 5.17
CA TYR A 9 -4.69 1.28 4.69
C TYR A 9 -3.83 0.53 5.70
N ILE A 10 -2.84 1.21 6.29
CA ILE A 10 -1.93 0.63 7.29
C ILE A 10 -2.69 0.29 8.58
N LEU A 11 -3.49 1.21 9.11
CA LEU A 11 -4.25 1.02 10.35
C LEU A 11 -5.26 -0.13 10.21
N PHE A 12 -6.01 -0.17 9.11
CA PHE A 12 -6.99 -1.21 8.88
C PHE A 12 -6.34 -2.58 8.66
N GLY A 13 -5.21 -2.63 7.95
CA GLY A 13 -4.43 -3.85 7.76
C GLY A 13 -3.88 -4.41 9.08
N LEU A 14 -3.29 -3.56 9.92
CA LEU A 14 -2.79 -3.93 11.24
C LEU A 14 -3.91 -4.40 12.18
N LEU A 15 -5.07 -3.74 12.14
CA LEU A 15 -6.23 -4.15 12.93
C LEU A 15 -6.71 -5.56 12.54
N MET A 16 -6.77 -5.88 11.25
CA MET A 16 -7.10 -7.24 10.79
C MET A 16 -6.06 -8.29 11.21
N ILE A 17 -4.76 -7.97 11.11
CA ILE A 17 -3.70 -8.90 11.54
C ILE A 17 -3.82 -9.16 13.04
N THR A 18 -4.01 -8.12 13.84
CA THR A 18 -4.15 -8.23 15.30
C THR A 18 -5.37 -9.07 15.68
N LEU A 19 -6.51 -8.88 15.01
CA LEU A 19 -7.73 -9.66 15.25
C LEU A 19 -7.64 -11.12 14.77
N THR A 20 -6.64 -11.48 13.98
CA THR A 20 -6.43 -12.88 13.54
C THR A 20 -5.37 -13.61 14.36
N TYR A 21 -4.66 -12.91 15.26
CA TYR A 21 -3.67 -13.46 16.18
C TYR A 21 -4.17 -13.37 17.63
N PHE A 22 -4.87 -14.41 18.10
CA PHE A 22 -5.19 -14.59 19.51
C PHE A 22 -4.44 -15.81 20.07
N GLU A 23 -4.05 -15.77 21.35
CA GLU A 23 -3.26 -16.84 22.00
C GLU A 23 -3.89 -18.23 21.87
N ASN A 24 -5.22 -18.31 21.79
CA ASN A 24 -5.97 -19.57 21.69
C ASN A 24 -6.72 -19.74 20.35
N PHE A 25 -6.56 -18.81 19.40
CA PHE A 25 -7.25 -18.86 18.13
C PHE A 25 -6.37 -18.29 17.02
N ARG A 26 -5.97 -19.16 16.09
CA ARG A 26 -5.45 -18.72 14.79
C ARG A 26 -6.63 -18.44 13.88
N GLY A 27 -6.85 -17.17 13.58
CA GLY A 27 -7.83 -16.77 12.58
C GLY A 27 -7.47 -17.33 11.20
N PRO A 28 -8.41 -17.26 10.23
CA PRO A 28 -8.17 -17.77 8.90
C PRO A 28 -6.96 -17.08 8.26
N ASN A 29 -5.97 -17.88 7.83
CA ASN A 29 -4.73 -17.37 7.22
C ASN A 29 -4.98 -16.39 6.06
N TYR A 30 -6.10 -16.56 5.35
CA TYR A 30 -6.53 -15.67 4.28
C TYR A 30 -6.78 -14.22 4.75
N LEU A 31 -7.42 -14.04 5.90
CA LEU A 31 -7.70 -12.71 6.47
C LEU A 31 -6.40 -12.02 6.91
N THR A 32 -5.48 -12.77 7.52
CA THR A 32 -4.15 -12.27 7.89
C THR A 32 -3.36 -11.83 6.65
N ASN A 33 -3.41 -12.61 5.57
CA ASN A 33 -2.75 -12.27 4.31
C ASN A 33 -3.35 -10.99 3.68
N ILE A 34 -4.67 -10.81 3.70
CA ILE A 34 -5.29 -9.56 3.24
C ILE A 34 -4.84 -8.37 4.10
N GLY A 35 -4.75 -8.55 5.42
CA GLY A 35 -4.24 -7.52 6.32
C GLY A 35 -2.82 -7.08 5.95
N TRP A 36 -1.93 -8.03 5.66
CA TRP A 36 -0.57 -7.74 5.19
C TRP A 36 -0.54 -7.05 3.83
N ILE A 37 -1.40 -7.46 2.89
CA ILE A 37 -1.53 -6.80 1.58
C ILE A 37 -1.91 -5.32 1.78
N LEU A 38 -2.87 -5.02 2.65
CA LEU A 38 -3.28 -3.64 2.95
C LEU A 38 -2.14 -2.80 3.53
N VAL A 39 -1.34 -3.37 4.45
CA VAL A 39 -0.16 -2.70 5.01
C VAL A 39 0.86 -2.39 3.93
N VAL A 40 1.19 -3.38 3.10
CA VAL A 40 2.14 -3.22 1.97
C VAL A 40 1.64 -2.14 1.01
N PHE A 41 0.39 -2.20 0.58
CA PHE A 41 -0.20 -1.18 -0.28
C PHE A 41 -0.17 0.21 0.37
N GLY A 42 -0.50 0.32 1.66
CA GLY A 42 -0.45 1.57 2.40
C GLY A 42 0.94 2.19 2.43
N ILE A 43 2.00 1.38 2.57
CA ILE A 43 3.40 1.84 2.54
C ILE A 43 3.79 2.36 1.15
N PHE A 44 3.41 1.67 0.08
CA PHE A 44 3.81 2.03 -1.29
C PHE A 44 2.92 3.11 -1.94
N TYR A 45 1.68 3.28 -1.49
CA TYR A 45 0.71 4.25 -2.00
C TYR A 45 1.24 5.70 -2.14
N PRO A 46 1.93 6.30 -1.14
CA PRO A 46 2.45 7.66 -1.27
C PRO A 46 3.57 7.78 -2.31
N TYR A 47 4.28 6.69 -2.61
CA TYR A 47 5.39 6.67 -3.58
C TYR A 47 4.92 6.50 -5.02
N TYR A 48 3.75 5.86 -5.23
CA TYR A 48 3.20 5.62 -6.57
C TYR A 48 3.09 6.90 -7.41
N GLY A 49 2.66 8.01 -6.79
CA GLY A 49 2.56 9.29 -7.48
C GLY A 49 3.90 9.90 -7.92
N ARG A 50 5.00 9.60 -7.22
CA ARG A 50 6.34 10.03 -7.64
C ARG A 50 6.86 9.18 -8.79
N VAL A 51 6.66 7.87 -8.72
CA VAL A 51 7.11 6.94 -9.76
C VAL A 51 6.42 7.24 -11.09
N VAL A 52 5.09 7.41 -11.09
CA VAL A 52 4.34 7.74 -12.30
C VAL A 52 4.75 9.09 -12.88
N ASN A 53 4.99 10.10 -12.05
CA ASN A 53 5.47 11.40 -12.53
C ASN A 53 6.88 11.31 -13.11
N TYR A 54 7.77 10.53 -12.49
CA TYR A 54 9.13 10.33 -12.98
C TYR A 54 9.11 9.74 -14.40
N PHE A 55 8.37 8.64 -14.60
CA PHE A 55 8.21 8.05 -15.93
C PHE A 55 7.57 9.03 -16.91
N LYS A 56 6.53 9.77 -16.49
CA LYS A 56 5.87 10.73 -17.37
C LYS A 56 6.81 11.82 -17.87
N VAL A 57 7.66 12.37 -17.00
CA VAL A 57 8.64 13.42 -17.36
C VAL A 57 9.69 12.85 -18.33
N GLU A 58 10.22 11.66 -18.04
CA GLU A 58 11.22 11.00 -18.89
C GLU A 58 10.69 10.76 -20.32
N PHE A 59 9.43 10.31 -20.46
CA PHE A 59 8.78 10.15 -21.78
C PHE A 59 8.46 11.48 -22.49
N GLU A 60 8.19 12.56 -21.75
CA GLU A 60 7.96 13.89 -22.34
C GLU A 60 9.27 14.50 -22.89
N ASP A 61 10.38 14.34 -22.17
CA ASP A 61 11.71 14.78 -22.62
C ASP A 61 12.17 14.00 -23.86
N GLU A 62 11.94 12.69 -23.89
CA GLU A 62 12.27 11.84 -25.04
C GLU A 62 11.48 12.27 -26.29
N LYS A 63 10.17 12.57 -26.15
CA LYS A 63 9.30 13.05 -27.23
C LYS A 63 9.71 14.42 -27.78
N ASN A 64 10.20 15.34 -26.94
CA ASN A 64 10.59 16.69 -27.36
C ASN A 64 12.01 16.76 -27.96
N SER A 65 12.77 15.65 -27.90
CA SER A 65 14.14 15.56 -28.43
C SER A 65 14.23 15.06 -29.89
N ILE A 66 13.09 14.74 -30.52
CA ILE A 66 12.92 14.30 -31.92
C ILE A 66 12.23 15.41 -32.72
#